data_AF-A0AAN6DIT8-F1
#
_entry.id   AF-A0AAN6DIT8-F1
#
_cell.length_a   1.000
_cell.length_b   1.000
_cell.length_c   1.000
_cell.angle_alpha   90.00
_cell.angle_beta   90.00
_cell.angle_gamma   90.00
#
_symmetry.space_group_name_H-M   'P 1'
#
loop_
_entity.id
_entity.type
_entity.pdbx_description
1 polymer ?
#
loop_
_entity_poly.entity_id
_entity_poly.type
_entity_poly.pdbx_seq_one_letter_code
_entity_poly.pdbx_strand_id
1 'polypeptide(L)'
;MINDTKSGVLVGEDDFGNKFYETKDPDEIHMRTRWVEYKNFWDYDVSHIEPGWHYWLAYGTDTPPSKLKPEEKAISYSLNKVHHYNYTQTKGAFVTYNTAKPKIAEWDAKVTQRV
;
A
#
# COMPACT_ATOMS: atom_id res chain seq x y z
N MET A 1 10.24 -16.64 -2.62
CA MET A 1 11.26 -17.12 -1.67
C MET A 1 12.25 -16.01 -1.60
N ILE A 2 12.43 -15.47 -0.40
CA ILE A 2 13.57 -14.62 -0.15
C ILE A 2 14.81 -15.46 -0.50
N ASN A 3 15.78 -14.89 -1.21
CA ASN A 3 16.95 -15.63 -1.71
C ASN A 3 17.95 -15.96 -0.58
N ASP A 4 17.42 -16.17 0.62
CA ASP A 4 18.12 -16.39 1.88
C ASP A 4 17.25 -17.33 2.75
N THR A 5 17.88 -18.21 3.51
CA THR A 5 17.13 -19.12 4.39
C THR A 5 16.98 -18.49 5.75
N LYS A 6 15.75 -18.05 6.07
CA LYS A 6 15.41 -17.44 7.37
C LYS A 6 14.41 -18.28 8.14
N SER A 7 14.55 -18.28 9.47
CA SER A 7 13.63 -18.94 10.39
C SER A 7 13.15 -17.93 11.43
N GLY A 8 11.85 -17.83 11.64
CA GLY A 8 11.25 -16.86 12.54
C GLY A 8 9.80 -17.19 12.89
N VAL A 9 9.23 -16.39 13.79
CA VAL A 9 7.86 -16.53 14.24
C VAL A 9 6.94 -15.69 13.36
N LEU A 10 5.81 -16.26 12.95
CA LEU A 10 4.76 -15.53 12.24
C LEU A 10 4.13 -14.49 13.18
N VAL A 11 4.27 -13.22 12.84
CA VAL A 11 3.76 -12.08 13.60
C VAL A 11 2.34 -11.71 13.17
N GLY A 12 2.03 -11.88 11.89
CA GLY A 12 0.70 -11.66 11.34
C GLY A 12 0.66 -11.72 9.81
N GLU A 13 -0.53 -11.49 9.28
CA GLU A 13 -0.84 -11.46 7.86
C GLU A 13 -1.61 -10.16 7.56
N ASP A 14 -1.35 -9.53 6.41
CA ASP A 14 -2.10 -8.35 5.96
C ASP A 14 -3.32 -8.73 5.11
N ASP A 15 -4.11 -7.72 4.72
CA ASP A 15 -5.31 -7.92 3.88
C ASP A 15 -4.99 -8.51 2.49
N PHE A 16 -3.76 -8.36 2.00
CA PHE A 16 -3.30 -8.94 0.74
C PHE A 16 -2.82 -10.38 0.88
N GLY A 17 -2.68 -10.87 2.11
CA GLY A 17 -2.18 -12.20 2.46
C GLY A 17 -0.65 -12.30 2.50
N ASN A 18 0.05 -11.16 2.60
CA ASN A 18 1.48 -11.13 2.86
C ASN A 18 1.74 -11.48 4.33
N LYS A 19 2.70 -12.35 4.57
CA LYS A 19 3.02 -12.86 5.91
C LYS A 19 4.25 -12.18 6.47
N PHE A 20 4.17 -11.71 7.71
CA PHE A 20 5.24 -10.99 8.37
C PHE A 20 5.86 -11.84 9.47
N TYR A 21 7.18 -11.89 9.50
CA TYR A 21 7.94 -12.72 10.43
C TYR A 21 8.96 -11.88 11.18
N GLU A 22 9.24 -12.31 12.41
CA GLU A 22 10.29 -11.75 13.26
C GLU A 22 11.10 -12.87 13.88
N THR A 23 12.42 -12.70 13.93
CA THR A 23 13.34 -13.60 14.61
C THR A 23 13.96 -12.94 15.82
N LYS A 24 14.32 -13.77 16.80
CA LYS A 24 15.11 -13.41 17.98
C LYS A 24 16.49 -14.06 17.97
N ASP A 25 16.85 -14.67 16.83
CA ASP A 25 18.13 -15.32 16.65
C ASP A 25 19.27 -14.27 16.77
N PRO A 26 20.25 -14.46 17.68
CA PRO A 26 21.39 -13.57 17.80
C PRO A 26 22.31 -13.57 16.58
N ASP A 27 22.23 -14.58 15.71
CA ASP A 27 23.04 -14.65 14.48
C ASP A 27 22.56 -13.65 13.41
N GLU A 28 21.32 -13.17 13.52
CA GLU A 28 20.76 -12.20 12.59
C GLU A 28 21.17 -10.78 12.95
N ILE A 29 21.81 -10.10 11.99
CA ILE A 29 22.27 -8.73 12.17
C ILE A 29 21.10 -7.76 12.35
N HIS A 30 21.38 -6.63 12.99
CA HIS A 30 20.43 -5.52 13.10
C HIS A 30 19.85 -5.14 11.73
N MET A 31 18.56 -4.78 11.71
CA MET A 31 17.75 -4.54 10.52
C MET A 31 17.38 -5.77 9.66
N ARG A 32 17.87 -6.98 9.99
CA ARG A 32 17.48 -8.23 9.28
C ARG A 32 16.63 -9.18 10.11
N THR A 33 16.17 -8.75 11.27
CA THR A 33 15.37 -9.57 12.20
C THR A 33 13.90 -9.64 11.81
N ARG A 34 13.39 -8.69 11.02
CA ARG A 34 12.01 -8.67 10.48
C ARG A 34 12.03 -8.82 8.97
N TRP A 35 11.13 -9.62 8.42
CA TRP A 35 10.95 -9.75 6.97
C TRP A 35 9.50 -10.07 6.61
N VAL A 36 9.20 -9.95 5.32
CA VAL A 36 7.91 -10.26 4.72
C VAL A 36 8.07 -11.37 3.69
N GLU A 37 7.09 -12.28 3.67
CA GLU A 37 6.86 -13.20 2.56
C GLU A 37 5.59 -12.77 1.84
N TYR A 38 5.77 -12.27 0.61
CA TYR A 38 4.64 -11.87 -0.22
C TYR A 38 3.82 -13.08 -0.65
N LYS A 39 2.50 -12.89 -0.74
CA LYS A 39 1.58 -13.93 -1.23
C LYS A 39 1.90 -14.35 -2.66
N ASN A 40 2.18 -13.37 -3.52
CA ASN A 40 2.57 -13.62 -4.91
C ASN A 40 4.10 -13.70 -4.99
N PHE A 41 4.60 -14.86 -5.38
CA PHE A 41 6.04 -15.11 -5.51
C PHE A 41 6.65 -14.42 -6.74
N TRP A 42 5.92 -14.34 -7.85
CA TRP A 42 6.48 -13.91 -9.14
C TRP A 42 6.37 -12.41 -9.39
N ASP A 43 5.36 -11.79 -8.78
CA ASP A 43 5.05 -10.37 -8.92
C ASP A 43 4.89 -9.76 -7.53
N TYR A 44 6.02 -9.67 -6.82
CA TYR A 44 6.10 -9.01 -5.52
C TYR A 44 6.59 -7.58 -5.69
N ASP A 45 6.02 -6.70 -4.88
CA ASP A 45 6.39 -5.28 -4.83
C ASP A 45 6.15 -4.77 -3.42
N VAL A 46 6.99 -3.84 -2.97
CA VAL A 46 6.90 -3.23 -1.63
C VAL A 46 5.59 -2.47 -1.47
N SER A 47 5.02 -1.95 -2.56
CA SER A 47 3.73 -1.26 -2.53
C SER A 47 2.55 -2.19 -2.22
N HIS A 48 2.71 -3.51 -2.18
CA HIS A 48 1.67 -4.42 -1.74
C HIS A 48 1.51 -4.49 -0.21
N ILE A 49 2.49 -3.98 0.55
CA ILE A 49 2.46 -3.99 2.01
C ILE A 49 1.49 -2.92 2.52
N GLU A 50 0.58 -3.29 3.41
CA GLU A 50 -0.29 -2.33 4.10
C GLU A 50 0.53 -1.28 4.91
N PRO A 51 0.11 -0.01 4.99
CA PRO A 51 0.88 1.06 5.63
C PRO A 51 1.33 0.78 7.06
N GLY A 52 0.48 0.15 7.88
CA GLY A 52 0.84 -0.21 9.26
C GLY A 52 1.98 -1.23 9.31
N TRP A 53 1.91 -2.26 8.45
CA TRP A 53 2.94 -3.29 8.34
C TRP A 53 4.23 -2.74 7.76
N HIS A 54 4.14 -1.79 6.83
CA HIS A 54 5.30 -1.08 6.29
C HIS A 54 6.08 -0.34 7.39
N TYR A 55 5.39 0.33 8.31
CA TYR A 55 6.03 1.04 9.43
C TYR A 55 6.71 0.09 10.43
N TRP A 56 6.06 -1.03 10.75
CA TRP A 56 6.63 -2.05 11.65
C TRP A 56 7.84 -2.77 11.01
N LEU A 57 7.76 -3.10 9.72
CA LEU A 57 8.85 -3.73 8.97
C LEU A 57 10.10 -2.83 8.91
N ALA A 58 9.88 -1.52 8.82
CA ALA A 58 10.95 -0.50 8.84
C ALA A 58 11.45 -0.13 10.25
N TYR A 59 11.09 -0.89 11.29
CA TYR A 59 11.47 -0.64 12.69
C TYR A 59 11.00 0.73 13.23
N GLY A 60 9.95 1.31 12.64
CA GLY A 60 9.34 2.55 13.16
C GLY A 60 8.55 2.33 14.45
N THR A 61 8.06 1.10 14.66
CA THR A 61 7.36 0.67 15.88
C THR A 61 7.75 -0.75 16.24
N ASP A 62 7.77 -1.06 17.53
CA ASP A 62 7.93 -2.43 18.03
C ASP A 62 6.61 -3.20 18.08
N THR A 63 5.47 -2.49 18.09
CA THR A 63 4.16 -3.12 18.17
C THR A 63 3.63 -3.35 16.74
N PRO A 64 3.41 -4.62 16.32
CA PRO A 64 2.87 -4.91 15.01
C PRO A 64 1.38 -4.51 14.91
N PRO A 65 0.87 -4.19 13.70
CA PRO A 65 -0.53 -3.82 13.48
C PRO A 65 -1.55 -4.86 13.94
N SER A 66 -1.15 -6.15 13.96
CA SER A 66 -1.99 -7.25 14.44
C SER A 66 -2.31 -7.17 15.94
N LYS A 67 -1.47 -6.50 16.73
CA LYS A 67 -1.64 -6.34 18.18
C LYS A 67 -2.24 -5.00 18.59
N LEU A 68 -2.37 -4.06 17.66
CA LEU A 68 -2.94 -2.74 17.94
C LEU A 68 -4.46 -2.84 18.12
N LYS A 69 -4.97 -2.16 19.14
CA LYS A 69 -6.40 -1.95 19.34
C LYS A 69 -6.95 -1.05 18.23
N PRO A 70 -8.26 -1.14 17.91
CA PRO A 70 -8.87 -0.28 16.89
C PRO A 70 -8.65 1.22 17.12
N GLU A 71 -8.56 1.65 18.38
CA GLU A 71 -8.32 3.03 18.80
C GLU A 71 -6.89 3.53 18.51
N GLU A 72 -5.93 2.61 18.47
CA GLU A 72 -4.51 2.89 18.24
C GLU A 72 -4.16 2.86 16.74
N LYS A 73 -5.05 2.31 15.91
CA LYS A 73 -4.87 2.25 14.46
C LYS A 73 -5.14 3.61 13.84
N ALA A 74 -4.34 3.96 12.83
CA ALA A 74 -4.53 5.20 12.08
C ALA A 74 -5.91 5.22 11.41
N ILE A 75 -6.56 6.38 11.46
CA ILE A 75 -7.86 6.59 10.82
C ILE A 75 -7.64 6.65 9.29
N SER A 76 -8.19 5.69 8.57
CA SER A 76 -8.26 5.74 7.11
C SER A 76 -9.58 6.39 6.68
N TYR A 77 -9.50 7.49 5.96
CA TYR A 77 -10.65 8.14 5.31
C TYR A 77 -10.95 7.56 3.92
N SER A 78 -10.23 6.51 3.51
CA SER A 78 -10.48 5.82 2.25
C SER A 78 -11.83 5.12 2.28
N LEU A 79 -12.65 5.34 1.24
CA LEU A 79 -13.90 4.61 1.02
C LEU A 79 -13.66 3.10 0.84
N ASN A 80 -12.51 2.73 0.29
CA ASN A 80 -12.10 1.34 0.15
C ASN A 80 -11.37 0.89 1.43
N LYS A 81 -11.82 -0.23 1.99
CA LYS A 81 -11.15 -0.86 3.15
C LYS A 81 -9.80 -1.47 2.79
N VAL A 82 -9.61 -1.86 1.54
CA VAL A 82 -8.39 -2.50 1.06
C VAL A 82 -7.38 -1.44 0.63
N HIS A 83 -6.14 -1.61 1.06
CA HIS A 83 -5.01 -0.79 0.61
C HIS A 83 -4.84 -0.89 -0.92
N HIS A 84 -4.41 0.18 -1.58
CA HIS A 84 -4.11 0.14 -3.02
C HIS A 84 -2.59 0.11 -3.21
N TYR A 85 -2.11 -0.85 -4.00
CA TYR A 85 -0.71 -0.90 -4.39
C TYR A 85 -0.41 0.09 -5.52
N ASN A 86 0.86 0.18 -5.92
CA ASN A 86 1.30 1.10 -6.95
C ASN A 86 0.88 0.62 -8.35
N TYR A 87 0.07 1.43 -9.04
CA TYR A 87 -0.40 1.15 -10.39
C TYR A 87 0.47 1.74 -11.51
N THR A 88 1.69 2.21 -11.23
CA THR A 88 2.60 2.77 -12.24
C THR A 88 2.82 1.79 -13.40
N GLN A 89 2.87 2.31 -14.64
CA GLN A 89 2.97 1.52 -15.89
C GLN A 89 1.82 0.52 -16.15
N THR A 90 0.73 0.59 -15.40
CA THR A 90 -0.49 -0.18 -15.68
C THR A 90 -1.62 0.74 -16.19
N LYS A 91 -2.75 0.14 -16.60
CA LYS A 91 -3.95 0.91 -16.96
C LYS A 91 -4.54 1.71 -15.80
N GLY A 92 -4.22 1.35 -14.55
CA GLY A 92 -4.65 2.05 -13.34
C GLY A 92 -3.71 3.17 -12.91
N ALA A 93 -2.68 3.50 -13.70
CA ALA A 93 -1.74 4.56 -13.36
C ALA A 93 -2.45 5.90 -13.16
N PHE A 94 -1.93 6.70 -12.22
CA PHE A 94 -2.48 8.02 -11.95
C PHE A 94 -2.26 8.95 -13.16
N VAL A 95 -3.37 9.42 -13.75
CA VAL A 95 -3.36 10.41 -14.83
C VAL A 95 -3.79 11.75 -14.25
N THR A 96 -2.86 12.69 -14.21
CA THR A 96 -3.16 14.06 -13.79
C THR A 96 -4.08 14.74 -14.79
N TYR A 97 -5.00 15.57 -14.32
CA TYR A 97 -5.85 16.41 -15.14
C TYR A 97 -6.09 17.76 -14.45
N ASN A 98 -6.55 18.74 -15.22
CA ASN A 98 -6.93 20.02 -14.66
C ASN A 98 -8.28 19.89 -13.94
N THR A 99 -8.29 20.04 -12.61
CA THR A 99 -9.50 19.99 -11.80
C THR A 99 -10.34 21.27 -11.90
N ALA A 100 -9.78 22.35 -12.45
CA ALA A 100 -10.49 23.60 -12.66
C ALA A 100 -11.35 23.56 -13.92
N LYS A 101 -12.56 24.11 -13.82
CA LYS A 101 -13.40 24.42 -14.99
C LYS A 101 -12.77 25.55 -15.80
N PRO A 102 -13.00 25.62 -17.13
CA PRO A 102 -12.57 26.76 -17.94
C PRO A 102 -13.05 28.08 -17.34
N LYS A 103 -12.14 29.06 -17.22
CA LYS A 103 -12.47 30.38 -16.63
C LYS A 103 -13.39 31.21 -17.51
N ILE A 104 -13.32 30.99 -18.83
CA ILE A 104 -14.11 31.67 -19.84
C ILE A 104 -14.90 30.59 -20.56
N ALA A 105 -16.23 30.74 -20.60
CA ALA A 105 -17.10 29.88 -21.38
C ALA A 105 -17.20 30.41 -22.80
N GLU A 106 -17.05 29.54 -23.79
CA GLU A 106 -17.28 29.89 -25.20
C GLU A 106 -18.77 30.04 -25.48
N TRP A 107 -19.11 30.84 -26.48
CA TRP A 107 -20.49 31.00 -26.91
C TRP A 107 -20.94 29.76 -27.68
N ASP A 108 -22.00 29.10 -27.18
CA ASP A 108 -22.65 27.98 -27.86
C ASP A 108 -23.66 28.48 -28.91
N ALA A 109 -23.21 28.52 -30.17
CA ALA A 109 -23.95 29.11 -31.27
C ALA A 109 -25.16 28.26 -31.69
N LYS A 110 -26.37 28.81 -31.54
CA LYS A 110 -27.60 28.21 -32.05
C LYS A 110 -27.96 28.82 -33.41
N VAL A 111 -27.88 28.02 -34.47
CA VAL A 111 -28.25 28.45 -35.83
C VAL A 111 -29.77 28.32 -36.01
N THR A 112 -30.42 29.39 -36.47
CA THR A 112 -31.85 29.41 -36.81
C THR A 112 -32.02 29.62 -38.31
N GLN A 113 -33.01 28.97 -38.94
CA GLN A 113 -33.31 29.20 -40.36
C GLN A 113 -33.84 30.62 -40.60
N ARG A 114 -33.47 31.22 -41.73
CA ARG A 114 -34.06 32.49 -42.18
C ARG A 114 -35.48 32.21 -42.68
N VAL A 115 -36.45 32.95 -42.16
CA VAL A 115 -37.87 32.93 -42.57
C VAL A 115 -38.08 33.94 -43.69
#